data_AF-A0A8H8D2B5-F1
#
_entry.id   AF-A0A8H8D2B5-F1
#
_cell.length_a   1.000
_cell.length_b   1.000
_cell.length_c   1.000
_cell.angle_alpha   90.00
_cell.angle_beta   90.00
_cell.angle_gamma   90.00
#
_symmetry.space_group_name_H-M   'P 1'
#
loop_
_entity.id
_entity.type
_entity.pdbx_description
1 polymer ?
#
loop_
_entity_poly.entity_id
_entity_poly.type
_entity_poly.pdbx_seq_one_letter_code
_entity_poly.pdbx_strand_id
1 'polypeptide(L)'
;MESFVLLLFSLVFVQLATAEFNLYAKYEDTAIGTAIGISDGCLAALNQTIDCDAINIARVANGADDDFWFRDNVTALCTAECSETLSTWLSDVEAQCAGDRINIDDHLIEPYTIPLKYIAGFDMACLQDSFNNWCFLESQGWESDGNSKWFLDQCYGDDPPSQCDDQVLIEADAAADPDEISVTNMYSRDLFCSECFMKMWRQRLLSPILSPGKFAEYLVDEFNKINAVCSDSPGTEPTAAEVGELPSPVAKRADGVYDGASTPALPTHPGAIENCGQYYDVVEGDTCGRIAAKLGISIYEIKRFNVGLDRTCSNLWADHAICISPIEKEPISTDGNCGEGYGTVCKGSEFGS
;
A
#
# COMPACT_ATOMS: atom_id res chain seq x y z
N MET A 1 37.49 14.16 -51.60
CA MET A 1 37.00 15.17 -50.65
C MET A 1 35.50 15.17 -50.76
N GLU A 2 34.83 15.35 -49.62
CA GLU A 2 33.37 15.31 -49.40
C GLU A 2 32.77 13.91 -49.26
N SER A 3 31.92 13.61 -48.29
CA SER A 3 31.75 14.05 -46.90
C SER A 3 30.70 13.12 -46.32
N PHE A 4 31.00 12.49 -45.18
CA PHE A 4 30.05 11.69 -44.41
C PHE A 4 29.02 12.62 -43.73
N VAL A 5 27.73 12.33 -43.87
CA VAL A 5 26.68 12.88 -43.00
C VAL A 5 26.00 11.70 -42.31
N LEU A 6 26.41 11.43 -41.07
CA LEU A 6 25.71 10.56 -40.13
C LEU A 6 24.77 11.45 -39.31
N LEU A 7 23.46 11.30 -39.51
CA LEU A 7 22.42 11.89 -38.68
C LEU A 7 22.33 11.11 -37.37
N LEU A 8 22.86 11.69 -36.28
CA LEU A 8 22.59 11.24 -34.92
C LEU A 8 21.21 11.74 -34.51
N PHE A 9 20.25 10.83 -34.38
CA PHE A 9 18.99 11.10 -33.69
C PHE A 9 19.27 11.18 -32.19
N SER A 10 19.31 12.40 -31.64
CA SER A 10 19.24 12.65 -30.21
C SER A 10 17.82 12.38 -29.72
N LEU A 11 17.59 11.22 -29.09
CA LEU A 11 16.42 10.95 -28.27
C LEU A 11 16.50 11.83 -27.02
N VAL A 12 15.73 12.93 -27.00
CA VAL A 12 15.49 13.70 -25.79
C VAL A 12 14.46 12.91 -24.98
N PHE A 13 14.92 12.16 -23.99
CA PHE A 13 14.05 11.67 -22.92
C PHE A 13 13.57 12.89 -22.14
N VAL A 14 12.27 13.19 -22.23
CA VAL A 14 11.62 14.12 -21.32
C VAL A 14 11.54 13.40 -19.98
N GLN A 15 12.52 13.61 -19.09
CA GLN A 15 12.38 13.24 -17.70
C GLN A 15 11.20 14.05 -17.14
N LEU A 16 10.10 13.38 -16.81
CA LEU A 16 9.15 13.93 -15.87
C LEU A 16 9.94 14.14 -14.58
N ALA A 17 10.06 15.40 -14.13
CA ALA A 17 10.80 15.74 -12.92
C ALA A 17 10.09 15.13 -11.70
N THR A 18 10.50 13.92 -11.32
CA THR A 18 10.32 13.40 -9.96
C THR A 18 11.13 14.31 -9.04
N ALA A 19 10.55 14.75 -7.93
CA ALA A 19 11.31 15.48 -6.93
C ALA A 19 12.29 14.50 -6.27
N GLU A 20 13.58 14.64 -6.58
CA GLU A 20 14.63 13.78 -6.03
C GLU A 20 14.70 13.89 -4.50
N PHE A 21 15.03 12.78 -3.84
CA PHE A 21 15.11 12.70 -2.39
C PHE A 21 16.52 12.96 -1.89
N ASN A 22 16.64 13.73 -0.82
CA ASN A 22 17.90 13.86 -0.09
C ASN A 22 17.58 13.96 1.41
N LEU A 23 18.20 13.08 2.20
CA LEU A 23 17.88 12.90 3.61
C LEU A 23 18.12 14.17 4.45
N TYR A 24 19.19 14.90 4.15
CA TYR A 24 19.63 16.04 4.95
C TYR A 24 19.53 17.38 4.22
N ALA A 25 18.75 17.46 3.14
CA ALA A 25 18.62 18.63 2.27
C ALA A 25 18.28 19.95 2.98
N LYS A 26 17.70 19.87 4.19
CA LYS A 26 17.27 21.02 4.99
C LYS A 26 18.24 21.42 6.10
N TYR A 27 19.38 20.76 6.20
CA TYR A 27 20.32 20.92 7.30
C TYR A 27 21.71 21.29 6.79
N GLU A 28 22.52 21.90 7.65
CA GLU A 28 23.91 22.21 7.34
C GLU A 28 24.80 21.01 7.67
N ASP A 29 25.65 20.60 6.72
CA ASP A 29 26.50 19.40 6.84
C ASP A 29 27.33 19.37 8.12
N THR A 30 27.99 20.49 8.46
CA THR A 30 28.87 20.58 9.64
C THR A 30 28.09 20.42 10.95
N ALA A 31 26.85 20.91 10.99
CA ALA A 31 25.97 20.80 12.14
C ALA A 31 25.50 19.36 12.33
N ILE A 32 25.17 18.65 11.25
CA ILE A 32 24.74 17.24 11.32
C ILE A 32 25.90 16.34 11.70
N GLY A 33 27.04 16.42 10.99
CA GLY A 33 28.19 15.55 11.23
C GLY A 33 28.64 15.61 12.69
N THR A 34 28.63 16.81 13.28
CA THR A 34 28.93 17.01 14.70
C THR A 34 27.83 16.46 15.62
N ALA A 35 26.55 16.62 15.25
CA ALA A 35 25.43 16.16 16.06
C ALA A 35 25.31 14.63 16.11
N ILE A 36 25.53 13.94 14.98
CA ILE A 36 25.40 12.47 14.88
C ILE A 36 26.72 11.72 15.06
N GLY A 37 27.85 12.42 15.01
CA GLY A 37 29.18 11.90 15.39
C GLY A 37 29.87 11.03 14.34
N ILE A 38 29.67 11.32 13.04
CA ILE A 38 30.23 10.54 11.92
C ILE A 38 31.32 11.31 11.16
N SER A 39 32.10 10.61 10.34
CA SER A 39 33.10 11.22 9.47
C SER A 39 32.47 12.01 8.31
N ASP A 40 33.22 12.97 7.76
CA ASP A 40 32.79 13.74 6.58
C ASP A 40 32.48 12.83 5.37
N GLY A 41 33.25 11.75 5.20
CA GLY A 41 33.05 10.77 4.13
C GLY A 41 31.73 10.02 4.30
N CYS A 42 31.42 9.59 5.53
CA CYS A 42 30.15 8.95 5.83
C CYS A 42 28.96 9.91 5.67
N LEU A 43 29.11 11.16 6.12
CA LEU A 43 28.07 12.17 5.96
C LEU A 43 27.79 12.44 4.47
N ALA A 44 28.83 12.53 3.64
CA ALA A 44 28.67 12.71 2.20
C ALA A 44 27.90 11.54 1.55
N ALA A 45 28.16 10.30 1.97
CA ALA A 45 27.43 9.13 1.50
C ALA A 45 25.97 9.12 1.96
N LEU A 46 25.70 9.48 3.23
CA LEU A 46 24.33 9.58 3.74
C LEU A 46 23.55 10.76 3.14
N ASN A 47 24.24 11.83 2.76
CA ASN A 47 23.66 13.06 2.22
C ASN A 47 23.64 13.09 0.68
N GLN A 48 23.71 11.95 0.02
CA GLN A 48 23.57 11.89 -1.43
C GLN A 48 22.12 12.07 -1.88
N THR A 49 21.94 12.50 -3.12
CA THR A 49 20.63 12.61 -3.74
C THR A 49 20.22 11.27 -4.36
N ILE A 50 18.99 10.85 -4.09
CA ILE A 50 18.39 9.58 -4.50
C ILE A 50 17.30 9.87 -5.52
N ASP A 51 17.34 9.21 -6.67
CA ASP A 51 16.35 9.32 -7.74
C ASP A 51 15.08 8.51 -7.43
N CYS A 52 14.39 8.93 -6.38
CA CYS A 52 13.10 8.40 -5.94
C CYS A 52 12.15 9.58 -5.73
N ASP A 53 10.84 9.34 -5.86
CA ASP A 53 9.85 10.33 -5.43
C ASP A 53 10.00 10.64 -3.94
N ALA A 54 10.39 11.88 -3.63
CA ALA A 54 10.72 12.32 -2.26
C ALA A 54 9.60 12.12 -1.24
N ILE A 55 8.33 12.20 -1.66
CA ILE A 55 7.19 12.06 -0.76
C ILE A 55 6.98 10.59 -0.42
N ASN A 56 6.92 9.73 -1.44
CA ASN A 56 6.62 8.33 -1.26
C ASN A 56 7.80 7.55 -0.65
N ILE A 57 9.05 7.96 -0.91
CA ILE A 57 10.23 7.32 -0.29
C ILE A 57 10.32 7.67 1.21
N ALA A 58 9.95 8.90 1.61
CA ALA A 58 9.81 9.26 3.01
C ALA A 58 8.65 8.51 3.68
N ARG A 59 7.56 8.29 2.95
CA ARG A 59 6.40 7.51 3.41
C ARG A 59 6.81 6.08 3.78
N VAL A 60 7.43 5.34 2.87
CA VAL A 60 7.84 3.95 3.16
C VAL A 60 8.88 3.87 4.27
N ALA A 61 9.73 4.89 4.43
CA ALA A 61 10.69 4.93 5.51
C ALA A 61 10.02 5.11 6.87
N ASN A 62 8.99 5.94 7.00
CA ASN A 62 8.30 6.07 8.29
C ASN A 62 7.58 4.77 8.70
N GLY A 63 7.13 4.02 7.70
CA GLY A 63 6.50 2.71 7.85
C GLY A 63 5.44 2.59 6.77
N ALA A 64 5.61 1.67 5.82
CA ALA A 64 4.66 1.54 4.71
C ALA A 64 3.22 1.31 5.21
N ASP A 65 3.07 0.59 6.32
CA ASP A 65 1.79 0.32 6.98
C ASP A 65 1.15 1.57 7.60
N ASP A 66 1.89 2.61 7.95
CA ASP A 66 1.37 3.76 8.70
C ASP A 66 0.46 4.67 7.88
N ASP A 67 0.55 4.58 6.55
CA ASP A 67 -0.20 5.40 5.61
C ASP A 67 -1.13 4.56 4.73
N PHE A 68 -2.20 5.19 4.24
CA PHE A 68 -3.03 4.60 3.19
C PHE A 68 -2.47 4.95 1.80
N TRP A 69 -2.22 3.94 0.98
CA TRP A 69 -1.53 4.05 -0.31
C TRP A 69 -2.48 4.08 -1.47
N PHE A 70 -2.14 4.94 -2.44
CA PHE A 70 -2.83 5.01 -3.72
C PHE A 70 -1.99 4.47 -4.86
N ARG A 71 -2.65 4.02 -5.94
CA ARG A 71 -1.97 3.51 -7.13
C ARG A 71 -0.95 4.51 -7.64
N ASP A 72 -1.33 5.79 -7.71
CA ASP A 72 -0.45 6.88 -8.15
C ASP A 72 0.82 6.98 -7.28
N ASN A 73 0.69 6.81 -5.95
CA ASN A 73 1.84 6.82 -5.02
C ASN A 73 2.77 5.64 -5.26
N VAL A 74 2.21 4.43 -5.37
CA VAL A 74 3.00 3.22 -5.61
C VAL A 74 3.71 3.30 -6.95
N THR A 75 3.01 3.71 -8.02
CA THR A 75 3.64 3.83 -9.35
C THR A 75 4.68 4.94 -9.44
N ALA A 76 4.53 6.02 -8.67
CA ALA A 76 5.52 7.09 -8.63
C ALA A 76 6.78 6.67 -7.84
N LEU A 77 6.64 5.82 -6.82
CA LEU A 77 7.75 5.29 -6.05
C LEU A 77 8.49 4.16 -6.79
N CYS A 78 7.75 3.19 -7.30
CA CYS A 78 8.26 1.89 -7.75
C CYS A 78 8.83 1.94 -9.17
N THR A 79 9.90 2.72 -9.35
CA THR A 79 10.65 2.85 -10.59
C THR A 79 11.96 2.04 -10.53
N ALA A 80 12.50 1.68 -11.70
CA ALA A 80 13.77 0.97 -11.78
C ALA A 80 14.93 1.86 -11.29
N GLU A 81 14.85 3.15 -11.62
CA GLU A 81 15.80 4.19 -11.24
C GLU A 81 15.87 4.34 -9.71
N CYS A 82 14.71 4.34 -9.03
CA CYS A 82 14.64 4.40 -7.57
C CYS A 82 15.26 3.16 -6.92
N SER A 83 14.92 1.96 -7.42
CA SER A 83 15.49 0.71 -6.91
C SER A 83 17.02 0.63 -7.07
N GLU A 84 17.54 1.03 -8.23
CA GLU A 84 18.98 1.04 -8.52
C GLU A 84 19.72 2.07 -7.65
N THR A 85 19.15 3.26 -7.49
CA THR A 85 19.78 4.33 -6.69
C THR A 85 19.77 3.99 -5.20
N LEU A 86 18.71 3.36 -4.68
CA LEU A 86 18.68 2.87 -3.29
C LEU A 86 19.74 1.79 -3.04
N SER A 87 19.92 0.85 -3.97
CA SER A 87 20.94 -0.21 -3.86
C SER A 87 22.36 0.36 -3.88
N THR A 88 22.58 1.36 -4.74
CA THR A 88 23.85 2.09 -4.83
C THR A 88 24.11 2.88 -3.54
N TRP A 89 23.08 3.56 -3.02
CA TRP A 89 23.18 4.30 -1.75
C TRP A 89 23.58 3.42 -0.57
N LEU A 90 22.98 2.24 -0.44
CA LEU A 90 23.37 1.29 0.59
C LEU A 90 24.86 0.91 0.46
N SER A 91 25.28 0.55 -0.76
CA SER A 91 26.66 0.13 -1.04
C SER A 91 27.67 1.25 -0.72
N ASP A 92 27.34 2.49 -1.07
CA ASP A 92 28.19 3.65 -0.82
C ASP A 92 28.27 3.97 0.68
N VAL A 93 27.15 3.91 1.40
CA VAL A 93 27.13 4.10 2.86
C VAL A 93 27.93 3.00 3.57
N GLU A 94 27.77 1.72 3.18
CA GLU A 94 28.56 0.62 3.74
C GLU A 94 30.08 0.83 3.54
N ALA A 95 30.48 1.33 2.37
CA ALA A 95 31.88 1.55 2.04
C ALA A 95 32.47 2.78 2.75
N GLN A 96 31.78 3.92 2.73
CA GLN A 96 32.29 5.19 3.24
C GLN A 96 32.13 5.34 4.76
N CYS A 97 31.15 4.65 5.35
CA CYS A 97 30.90 4.68 6.78
C CYS A 97 31.53 3.51 7.55
N ALA A 98 32.44 2.76 6.94
CA ALA A 98 33.06 1.60 7.58
C ALA A 98 33.80 2.00 8.87
N GLY A 99 33.24 1.62 10.03
CA GLY A 99 33.78 1.92 11.36
C GLY A 99 33.17 3.16 12.04
N ASP A 100 32.33 3.92 11.34
CA ASP A 100 31.55 5.00 11.93
C ASP A 100 30.32 4.44 12.66
N ARG A 101 29.86 5.16 13.68
CA ARG A 101 28.62 4.84 14.41
C ARG A 101 27.83 6.12 14.66
N ILE A 102 26.53 6.06 14.42
CA ILE A 102 25.61 7.16 14.70
C ILE A 102 25.12 7.01 16.14
N ASN A 103 25.19 8.09 16.91
CA ASN A 103 24.63 8.15 18.26
C ASN A 103 23.24 8.80 18.24
N ILE A 104 22.21 8.05 18.62
CA ILE A 104 20.85 8.54 18.83
C ILE A 104 20.46 8.19 20.27
N ASP A 105 20.29 9.19 21.13
CA ASP A 105 19.86 9.02 22.52
C ASP A 105 20.63 7.91 23.26
N ASP A 106 21.98 7.97 23.21
CA ASP A 106 22.93 6.99 23.78
C ASP A 106 22.89 5.58 23.17
N HIS A 107 22.19 5.41 22.04
CA HIS A 107 22.22 4.18 21.25
C HIS A 107 23.11 4.35 20.03
N LEU A 108 24.03 3.41 19.86
CA LEU A 108 24.93 3.36 18.71
C LEU A 108 24.34 2.46 17.63
N ILE A 109 24.07 3.05 16.46
CA ILE A 109 23.63 2.31 15.27
C ILE A 109 24.67 2.42 14.17
N GLU A 110 24.70 1.42 13.29
CA GLU A 110 25.57 1.41 12.13
C GLU A 110 24.94 2.25 11.00
N PRO A 111 25.66 3.15 10.33
CA PRO A 111 25.08 4.07 9.34
C PRO A 111 24.30 3.39 8.20
N TYR A 112 24.71 2.19 7.78
CA TYR A 112 24.04 1.42 6.72
C TYR A 112 22.59 1.04 7.08
N THR A 113 22.19 1.08 8.36
CA THR A 113 20.81 0.79 8.75
C THR A 113 19.83 1.86 8.24
N ILE A 114 20.31 3.06 7.94
CA ILE A 114 19.51 4.14 7.35
C ILE A 114 19.02 3.73 5.95
N PRO A 115 19.89 3.51 4.93
CA PRO A 115 19.43 3.09 3.61
C PRO A 115 18.66 1.78 3.64
N LEU A 116 19.03 0.82 4.51
CA LEU A 116 18.26 -0.43 4.67
C LEU A 116 16.79 -0.19 5.06
N LYS A 117 16.51 0.81 5.90
CA LYS A 117 15.13 1.16 6.29
C LYS A 117 14.32 1.64 5.09
N TYR A 118 14.91 2.45 4.21
CA TYR A 118 14.28 2.91 2.98
C TYR A 118 14.07 1.76 1.98
N ILE A 119 15.07 0.90 1.81
CA ILE A 119 14.99 -0.28 0.93
C ILE A 119 13.91 -1.24 1.42
N ALA A 120 13.87 -1.57 2.72
CA ALA A 120 12.86 -2.47 3.27
C ALA A 120 11.43 -1.95 3.03
N GLY A 121 11.24 -0.63 3.19
CA GLY A 121 9.97 0.02 2.89
C GLY A 121 9.64 0.02 1.40
N PHE A 122 10.61 0.34 0.53
CA PHE A 122 10.46 0.28 -0.92
C PHE A 122 10.07 -1.13 -1.37
N ASP A 123 10.81 -2.14 -0.94
CA ASP A 123 10.54 -3.53 -1.28
C ASP A 123 9.13 -3.93 -0.85
N MET A 124 8.68 -3.53 0.34
CA MET A 124 7.33 -3.80 0.83
C MET A 124 6.24 -3.17 -0.05
N ALA A 125 6.37 -1.87 -0.38
CA ALA A 125 5.39 -1.15 -1.17
C ALA A 125 5.37 -1.59 -2.66
N CYS A 126 6.53 -2.01 -3.18
CA CYS A 126 6.73 -2.33 -4.59
C CYS A 126 6.63 -3.83 -4.91
N LEU A 127 6.18 -4.66 -3.96
CA LEU A 127 5.89 -6.07 -4.23
C LEU A 127 4.77 -6.20 -5.27
N GLN A 128 5.02 -7.05 -6.27
CA GLN A 128 4.03 -7.44 -7.26
C GLN A 128 3.84 -8.95 -7.31
N ASP A 129 2.63 -9.41 -7.62
CA ASP A 129 2.35 -10.81 -7.97
C ASP A 129 2.80 -11.16 -9.41
N SER A 130 2.53 -12.39 -9.84
CA SER A 130 2.83 -12.90 -11.18
C SER A 130 2.00 -12.24 -12.30
N PHE A 131 0.96 -11.49 -11.94
CA PHE A 131 0.12 -10.72 -12.85
C PHE A 131 0.43 -9.22 -12.84
N ASN A 132 1.46 -8.78 -12.10
CA ASN A 132 1.86 -7.38 -11.89
C ASN A 132 0.85 -6.56 -11.05
N ASN A 133 0.03 -7.20 -10.23
CA ASN A 133 -0.77 -6.51 -9.22
C ASN A 133 0.12 -6.11 -8.03
N TRP A 134 -0.07 -4.90 -7.52
CA TRP A 134 0.66 -4.40 -6.35
C TRP A 134 0.12 -5.04 -5.06
N CYS A 135 0.92 -5.89 -4.44
CA CYS A 135 0.51 -6.64 -3.25
C CYS A 135 0.18 -5.74 -2.07
N PHE A 136 0.95 -4.67 -1.87
CA PHE A 136 0.68 -3.73 -0.79
C PHE A 136 -0.69 -3.07 -0.95
N LEU A 137 -1.08 -2.69 -2.18
CA LEU A 137 -2.41 -2.13 -2.43
C LEU A 137 -3.53 -3.14 -2.18
N GLU A 138 -3.33 -4.40 -2.59
CA GLU A 138 -4.27 -5.48 -2.31
C GLU A 138 -4.46 -5.69 -0.81
N SER A 139 -3.37 -5.66 -0.03
CA SER A 139 -3.40 -5.92 1.41
C SER A 139 -4.24 -4.93 2.22
N GLN A 140 -4.40 -3.71 1.72
CA GLN A 140 -5.28 -2.72 2.32
C GLN A 140 -6.77 -3.09 2.22
N GLY A 141 -7.08 -4.13 1.43
CA GLY A 141 -8.40 -4.71 1.23
C GLY A 141 -8.64 -6.05 1.92
N TRP A 142 -7.64 -6.62 2.59
CA TRP A 142 -7.77 -7.93 3.22
C TRP A 142 -8.66 -7.86 4.46
N GLU A 143 -9.74 -8.63 4.45
CA GLU A 143 -10.62 -8.80 5.59
C GLU A 143 -10.46 -10.21 6.16
N SER A 144 -10.54 -10.32 7.49
CA SER A 144 -10.61 -11.59 8.18
C SER A 144 -12.00 -12.23 8.05
N ASP A 145 -12.08 -13.56 8.05
CA ASP A 145 -13.31 -14.35 7.82
C ASP A 145 -14.33 -14.31 8.98
N GLY A 146 -14.24 -13.32 9.87
CA GLY A 146 -15.10 -13.19 11.07
C GLY A 146 -14.76 -14.17 12.21
N ASN A 147 -13.76 -15.04 12.02
CA ASN A 147 -13.18 -15.87 13.08
C ASN A 147 -12.13 -15.13 13.92
N SER A 148 -11.72 -13.94 13.46
CA SER A 148 -10.86 -13.02 14.20
C SER A 148 -11.64 -12.37 15.35
N LYS A 149 -11.43 -12.86 16.57
CA LYS A 149 -11.91 -12.19 17.80
C LYS A 149 -11.16 -10.89 18.12
N TRP A 150 -10.15 -10.53 17.33
CA TRP A 150 -9.11 -9.58 17.72
C TRP A 150 -8.99 -8.43 16.72
N PHE A 151 -9.79 -7.40 16.93
CA PHE A 151 -9.43 -6.04 16.52
C PHE A 151 -9.23 -5.24 17.81
N LEU A 152 -7.95 -5.04 18.16
CA LEU A 152 -7.56 -4.21 19.31
C LEU A 152 -8.29 -2.84 19.26
N ASP A 153 -8.46 -2.30 18.04
CA ASP A 153 -9.03 -0.99 17.78
C ASP A 153 -10.55 -0.87 18.07
N GLN A 154 -11.33 -1.95 17.97
CA GLN A 154 -12.77 -1.92 18.28
C GLN A 154 -13.06 -1.81 19.78
N CYS A 155 -12.10 -2.19 20.63
CA CYS A 155 -12.23 -2.14 22.08
C CYS A 155 -11.69 -0.84 22.70
N TYR A 156 -11.12 0.06 21.89
CA TYR A 156 -10.68 1.39 22.31
C TYR A 156 -11.70 2.51 22.00
N GLY A 157 -12.89 2.16 21.52
CA GLY A 157 -14.00 3.11 21.36
C GLY A 157 -14.69 3.45 22.68
N ASP A 158 -15.53 4.50 22.67
CA ASP A 158 -16.27 4.96 23.86
C ASP A 158 -17.36 3.97 24.33
N ASP A 159 -17.83 3.09 23.44
CA ASP A 159 -18.78 2.00 23.73
C ASP A 159 -18.27 0.68 23.12
N PRO A 160 -17.29 0.01 23.75
CA PRO A 160 -16.76 -1.24 23.24
C PRO A 160 -17.81 -2.37 23.36
N PRO A 161 -17.89 -3.30 22.41
CA PRO A 161 -18.72 -4.50 22.53
C PRO A 161 -18.43 -5.25 23.83
N SER A 162 -19.43 -5.91 24.44
CA SER A 162 -19.25 -6.68 25.70
C SER A 162 -18.20 -7.81 25.61
N GLN A 163 -17.81 -8.16 24.40
CA GLN A 163 -16.80 -9.17 24.07
C GLN A 163 -15.37 -8.63 24.33
N CYS A 164 -15.22 -7.32 24.50
CA CYS A 164 -13.98 -6.65 24.87
C CYS A 164 -13.62 -6.83 26.35
N ASP A 165 -14.55 -7.25 27.19
CA ASP A 165 -14.28 -7.55 28.61
C ASP A 165 -13.41 -8.82 28.78
N ASP A 166 -13.32 -9.67 27.74
CA ASP A 166 -12.48 -10.87 27.70
C ASP A 166 -11.06 -10.57 27.16
N GLN A 167 -10.69 -9.30 26.97
CA GLN A 167 -9.38 -8.96 26.41
C GLN A 167 -8.22 -9.31 27.35
N VAL A 168 -7.47 -10.32 26.93
CA VAL A 168 -6.12 -10.67 27.39
C VAL A 168 -5.14 -9.59 26.89
N LEU A 169 -4.93 -8.53 27.66
CA LEU A 169 -4.03 -7.42 27.33
C LEU A 169 -2.67 -7.47 28.06
N ILE A 170 -2.21 -8.64 28.49
CA ILE A 170 -0.89 -8.75 29.13
C ILE A 170 -0.26 -10.11 28.86
N GLU A 171 1.05 -10.11 28.58
CA GLU A 171 1.91 -11.29 28.33
C GLU A 171 1.77 -12.42 29.37
N ALA A 172 1.20 -12.14 30.55
CA ALA A 172 0.97 -13.09 31.62
C ALA A 172 -0.18 -14.08 31.35
N ASP A 173 -1.09 -13.75 30.43
CA ASP A 173 -2.23 -14.61 30.06
C ASP A 173 -2.04 -15.29 28.70
N ALA A 174 -0.80 -15.32 28.19
CA ALA A 174 -0.38 -16.11 27.01
C ALA A 174 -0.38 -17.64 27.30
N ALA A 175 -1.46 -18.12 27.91
CA ALA A 175 -1.95 -19.49 27.85
C ALA A 175 -3.21 -19.57 26.97
N ALA A 176 -3.52 -18.54 26.18
CA ALA A 176 -4.43 -18.67 25.04
C ALA A 176 -3.81 -19.67 24.05
N ASP A 177 -4.63 -20.62 23.59
CA ASP A 177 -4.24 -21.65 22.65
C ASP A 177 -3.54 -21.00 21.43
N PRO A 178 -2.28 -21.33 21.11
CA PRO A 178 -1.59 -20.80 19.94
C PRO A 178 -2.37 -20.98 18.63
N ASP A 179 -3.28 -21.95 18.59
CA ASP A 179 -4.15 -22.18 17.44
C ASP A 179 -5.25 -21.10 17.32
N GLU A 180 -5.71 -20.47 18.40
CA GLU A 180 -6.76 -19.43 18.33
C GLU A 180 -6.27 -18.09 17.74
N ILE A 181 -4.97 -17.81 17.80
CA ILE A 181 -4.35 -16.62 17.19
C ILE A 181 -3.69 -16.91 15.83
N SER A 182 -3.78 -18.15 15.34
CA SER A 182 -3.19 -18.56 14.07
C SER A 182 -3.76 -17.78 12.89
N VAL A 183 -2.89 -17.33 11.99
CA VAL A 183 -3.25 -16.63 10.74
C VAL A 183 -4.18 -17.50 9.87
N THR A 184 -3.96 -18.82 9.88
CA THR A 184 -4.78 -19.78 9.14
C THR A 184 -6.22 -19.86 9.65
N ASN A 185 -6.49 -19.35 10.85
CA ASN A 185 -7.82 -19.26 11.43
C ASN A 185 -8.42 -17.84 11.33
N MET A 186 -7.62 -16.83 10.97
CA MET A 186 -8.07 -15.44 10.83
C MET A 186 -8.56 -15.10 9.42
N TYR A 187 -7.91 -15.62 8.39
CA TYR A 187 -8.21 -15.31 6.99
C TYR A 187 -8.68 -16.55 6.24
N SER A 188 -9.44 -16.36 5.16
CA SER A 188 -9.78 -17.47 4.26
C SER A 188 -8.52 -18.10 3.69
N ARG A 189 -8.61 -19.41 3.43
CA ARG A 189 -7.53 -20.15 2.75
C ARG A 189 -7.18 -19.55 1.39
N ASP A 190 -8.17 -19.08 0.65
CA ASP A 190 -7.94 -18.45 -0.65
C ASP A 190 -7.15 -17.14 -0.51
N LEU A 191 -7.39 -16.38 0.57
CA LEU A 191 -6.64 -15.17 0.87
C LEU A 191 -5.22 -15.47 1.38
N PHE A 192 -5.05 -16.26 2.44
CA PHE A 192 -3.70 -16.47 2.99
C PHE A 192 -2.80 -17.33 2.09
N CYS A 193 -3.36 -18.12 1.18
CA CYS A 193 -2.61 -18.80 0.12
C CYS A 193 -2.44 -17.97 -1.16
N SER A 194 -2.92 -16.71 -1.19
CA SER A 194 -2.70 -15.84 -2.34
C SER A 194 -1.22 -15.50 -2.49
N GLU A 195 -0.78 -15.29 -3.73
CA GLU A 195 0.62 -14.96 -4.01
C GLU A 195 1.06 -13.70 -3.26
N CYS A 196 0.20 -12.68 -3.23
CA CYS A 196 0.49 -11.43 -2.55
C CYS A 196 0.55 -11.58 -1.03
N PHE A 197 -0.35 -12.36 -0.42
CA PHE A 197 -0.28 -12.65 1.02
C PHE A 197 1.05 -13.30 1.40
N MET A 198 1.43 -14.33 0.66
CA MET A 198 2.68 -15.05 0.89
C MET A 198 3.92 -14.19 0.66
N LYS A 199 3.93 -13.37 -0.40
CA LYS A 199 5.04 -12.46 -0.69
C LYS A 199 5.21 -11.41 0.41
N MET A 200 4.12 -10.77 0.83
CA MET A 200 4.16 -9.75 1.87
C MET A 200 4.58 -10.33 3.22
N TRP A 201 4.04 -11.48 3.61
CA TRP A 201 4.43 -12.15 4.86
C TRP A 201 5.93 -12.46 4.88
N ARG A 202 6.43 -13.05 3.79
CA ARG A 202 7.87 -13.30 3.63
C ARG A 202 8.68 -12.02 3.71
N GLN A 203 8.24 -10.94 3.08
CA GLN A 203 8.95 -9.67 3.11
C GLN A 203 9.00 -9.06 4.52
N ARG A 204 7.94 -9.21 5.32
CA ARG A 204 7.93 -8.78 6.73
C ARG A 204 8.94 -9.58 7.57
N LEU A 205 9.09 -10.88 7.30
CA LEU A 205 10.09 -11.73 7.95
C LEU A 205 11.54 -11.42 7.55
N LEU A 206 11.74 -10.91 6.34
CA LEU A 206 13.06 -10.49 5.83
C LEU A 206 13.42 -9.06 6.25
N SER A 207 12.54 -8.37 6.98
CA SER A 207 12.76 -7.00 7.38
C SER A 207 14.00 -6.86 8.28
N PRO A 208 14.97 -5.99 7.95
CA PRO A 208 16.18 -5.79 8.74
C PRO A 208 15.90 -5.14 10.10
N ILE A 209 14.71 -4.57 10.29
CA ILE A 209 14.27 -3.96 11.55
C ILE A 209 13.43 -4.91 12.42
N LEU A 210 13.15 -6.14 11.95
CA LEU A 210 12.45 -7.14 12.75
C LEU A 210 13.35 -7.56 13.92
N SER A 211 12.98 -7.16 15.14
CA SER A 211 13.74 -7.46 16.34
C SER A 211 13.66 -8.97 16.67
N PRO A 212 14.80 -9.64 16.93
CA PRO A 212 14.78 -11.03 17.33
C PRO A 212 14.09 -11.19 18.69
N GLY A 213 13.32 -12.26 18.85
CA GLY A 213 12.60 -12.56 20.08
C GLY A 213 11.37 -13.42 19.82
N LYS A 214 10.58 -13.66 20.88
CA LYS A 214 9.39 -14.53 20.82
C LYS A 214 8.39 -14.11 19.76
N PHE A 215 8.24 -12.80 19.52
CA PHE A 215 7.36 -12.30 18.47
C PHE A 215 7.85 -12.66 17.06
N ALA A 216 9.16 -12.51 16.80
CA ALA A 216 9.74 -12.95 15.52
C ALA A 216 9.66 -14.48 15.35
N GLU A 217 9.88 -15.24 16.42
CA GLU A 217 9.70 -16.71 16.42
C GLU A 217 8.26 -17.10 16.09
N TYR A 218 7.28 -16.42 16.68
CA TYR A 218 5.86 -16.59 16.36
C TYR A 218 5.56 -16.30 14.88
N LEU A 219 6.03 -15.18 14.33
CA LEU A 219 5.80 -14.85 12.91
C LEU A 219 6.38 -15.92 11.96
N VAL A 220 7.50 -16.54 12.34
CA VAL A 220 8.11 -17.65 11.57
C VAL A 220 7.29 -18.93 11.71
N ASP A 221 6.80 -19.26 12.91
CA ASP A 221 5.92 -20.42 13.12
C ASP A 221 4.63 -20.30 12.29
N GLU A 222 4.00 -19.12 12.32
CA GLU A 222 2.82 -18.81 11.51
C GLU A 222 3.10 -18.96 10.01
N PHE A 223 4.23 -18.46 9.52
CA PHE A 223 4.61 -18.64 8.12
C PHE A 223 4.80 -20.11 7.74
N ASN A 224 5.35 -20.93 8.64
CA ASN A 224 5.49 -22.36 8.40
C ASN A 224 4.14 -23.07 8.37
N LYS A 225 3.20 -22.71 9.25
CA LYS A 225 1.82 -23.22 9.24
C LYS A 225 1.11 -22.87 7.94
N ILE A 226 1.15 -21.60 7.53
CA ILE A 226 0.56 -21.13 6.27
C ILE A 226 1.16 -21.93 5.09
N ASN A 227 2.50 -22.03 5.02
CA ASN A 227 3.16 -22.80 3.96
C ASN A 227 2.73 -24.26 3.93
N ALA A 228 2.57 -24.91 5.08
CA ALA A 228 2.09 -26.29 5.15
C ALA A 228 0.68 -26.41 4.57
N VAL A 229 -0.26 -25.55 4.98
CA VAL A 229 -1.65 -25.56 4.51
C VAL A 229 -1.76 -25.24 3.01
N CYS A 230 -0.92 -24.33 2.50
CA CYS A 230 -0.93 -23.97 1.09
C CYS A 230 -0.20 -24.98 0.19
N SER A 231 0.77 -25.72 0.74
CA SER A 231 1.48 -26.80 0.03
C SER A 231 0.66 -28.10 -0.02
N ASP A 232 -0.20 -28.33 0.97
CA ASP A 232 -1.19 -29.39 0.94
C ASP A 232 -2.26 -29.04 -0.11
N SER A 233 -2.15 -29.66 -1.30
CA SER A 233 -3.22 -29.63 -2.29
C SER A 233 -4.51 -30.19 -1.68
N PRO A 234 -5.67 -29.49 -1.76
CA PRO A 234 -6.96 -30.15 -1.65
C PRO A 234 -7.18 -30.85 -2.99
N GLY A 235 -6.61 -32.04 -3.12
CA GLY A 235 -7.16 -33.05 -4.00
C GLY A 235 -8.43 -33.58 -3.37
N THR A 236 -9.50 -32.79 -3.31
CA THR A 236 -10.85 -33.29 -3.05
C THR A 236 -11.81 -32.37 -3.79
N GLU A 237 -12.48 -32.92 -4.81
CA GLU A 237 -13.61 -32.29 -5.48
C GLU A 237 -14.62 -31.81 -4.42
N PRO A 238 -15.17 -30.59 -4.55
CA PRO A 238 -16.24 -30.16 -3.67
C PRO A 238 -17.45 -31.07 -3.86
N THR A 239 -17.83 -31.79 -2.81
CA THR A 239 -19.15 -32.42 -2.72
C THR A 239 -20.19 -31.32 -2.80
N ALA A 240 -21.05 -31.41 -3.82
CA ALA A 240 -22.09 -30.45 -4.14
C ALA A 240 -23.05 -30.18 -2.97
N ALA A 241 -22.86 -29.03 -2.31
CA ALA A 241 -23.82 -28.20 -1.55
C ALA A 241 -22.95 -27.30 -0.63
N GLU A 242 -22.86 -25.98 -0.74
CA GLU A 242 -23.68 -24.93 -1.32
C GLU A 242 -22.90 -24.20 -2.43
N VAL A 243 -23.61 -23.65 -3.42
CA VAL A 243 -23.02 -22.81 -4.46
C VAL A 243 -22.61 -21.47 -3.83
N GLY A 244 -21.43 -21.43 -3.23
CA GLY A 244 -20.65 -20.21 -3.09
C GLY A 244 -20.11 -19.85 -4.47
N GLU A 245 -20.52 -18.69 -4.97
CA GLU A 245 -20.11 -18.16 -6.27
C GLU A 245 -18.57 -18.10 -6.33
N LEU A 246 -17.96 -18.65 -7.39
CA LEU A 246 -16.55 -18.39 -7.70
C LEU A 246 -16.32 -16.87 -7.62
N PRO A 247 -15.18 -16.37 -7.12
CA PRO A 247 -14.83 -14.97 -7.32
C PRO A 247 -14.90 -14.71 -8.81
N SER A 248 -15.90 -13.91 -9.20
CA SER A 248 -16.10 -13.52 -10.59
C SER A 248 -14.76 -12.94 -11.08
N PRO A 249 -14.30 -13.28 -12.30
CA PRO A 249 -13.35 -12.41 -12.98
C PRO A 249 -13.91 -11.00 -12.87
N VAL A 250 -13.10 -10.01 -12.45
CA VAL A 250 -13.48 -8.60 -12.24
C VAL A 250 -14.54 -8.22 -13.26
N ALA A 251 -15.80 -8.36 -12.87
CA ALA A 251 -16.92 -8.18 -13.77
C ALA A 251 -17.15 -6.68 -13.76
N LYS A 252 -16.76 -6.05 -14.87
CA LYS A 252 -17.03 -4.67 -15.26
C LYS A 252 -17.04 -3.67 -14.10
N ARG A 253 -16.02 -2.80 -14.11
CA ARG A 253 -16.11 -1.37 -13.74
C ARG A 253 -17.58 -0.93 -13.76
N ALA A 254 -18.10 -0.37 -12.66
CA ALA A 254 -19.45 0.16 -12.64
C ALA A 254 -19.67 0.97 -13.94
N ASP A 255 -20.50 0.44 -14.84
CA ASP A 255 -20.71 0.92 -16.22
C ASP A 255 -21.41 2.31 -16.27
N GLY A 256 -21.36 3.07 -15.18
CA GLY A 256 -21.85 4.44 -15.12
C GLY A 256 -20.70 5.42 -15.33
N VAL A 257 -20.50 5.86 -16.56
CA VAL A 257 -19.93 7.21 -16.76
C VAL A 257 -20.97 8.18 -16.22
N TYR A 258 -20.77 8.70 -15.01
CA TYR A 258 -21.66 9.70 -14.42
C TYR A 258 -21.30 11.07 -14.96
N ASP A 259 -22.15 11.62 -15.83
CA ASP A 259 -21.98 12.92 -16.47
C ASP A 259 -22.51 14.10 -15.63
N GLY A 260 -23.03 13.82 -14.43
CA GLY A 260 -23.54 14.82 -13.48
C GLY A 260 -23.40 14.40 -12.03
N ALA A 261 -23.30 15.39 -11.14
CA ALA A 261 -23.26 15.16 -9.69
C ALA A 261 -24.58 14.56 -9.21
N SER A 262 -24.52 13.46 -8.46
CA SER A 262 -25.67 12.92 -7.77
C SER A 262 -25.95 13.73 -6.50
N THR A 263 -27.22 13.78 -6.07
CA THR A 263 -27.58 14.35 -4.76
C THR A 263 -27.74 13.20 -3.77
N PRO A 264 -26.99 13.19 -2.66
CA PRO A 264 -27.09 12.13 -1.67
C PRO A 264 -28.45 12.16 -0.98
N ALA A 265 -29.01 10.98 -0.67
CA ALA A 265 -30.28 10.87 0.06
C ALA A 265 -30.11 11.13 1.56
N LEU A 266 -28.92 10.89 2.08
CA LEU A 266 -28.52 11.05 3.48
C LEU A 266 -27.46 12.16 3.63
N PRO A 267 -27.21 12.65 4.86
CA PRO A 267 -26.06 13.51 5.12
C PRO A 267 -24.77 12.85 4.64
N THR A 268 -23.96 13.60 3.89
CA THR A 268 -22.70 13.08 3.37
C THR A 268 -21.67 12.96 4.48
N HIS A 269 -20.94 11.84 4.50
CA HIS A 269 -19.80 11.67 5.40
C HIS A 269 -18.73 12.75 5.12
N PRO A 270 -18.16 13.38 6.16
CA PRO A 270 -17.09 14.36 5.98
C PRO A 270 -15.93 13.81 5.15
N GLY A 271 -15.44 14.63 4.21
CA GLY A 271 -14.35 14.26 3.31
C GLY A 271 -14.75 13.45 2.08
N ALA A 272 -16.04 13.21 1.84
CA ALA A 272 -16.50 12.80 0.51
C ALA A 272 -16.19 13.89 -0.54
N ILE A 273 -15.79 13.48 -1.74
CA ILE A 273 -15.52 14.41 -2.84
C ILE A 273 -16.79 15.14 -3.29
N GLU A 274 -16.64 16.41 -3.67
CA GLU A 274 -17.79 17.21 -4.15
C GLU A 274 -18.35 16.70 -5.48
N ASN A 275 -17.49 16.24 -6.39
CA ASN A 275 -17.86 15.74 -7.72
C ASN A 275 -18.19 14.24 -7.68
N CYS A 276 -19.11 13.87 -6.80
CA CYS A 276 -19.54 12.49 -6.70
C CYS A 276 -20.64 12.17 -7.71
N GLY A 277 -20.38 11.20 -8.58
CA GLY A 277 -21.34 10.67 -9.55
C GLY A 277 -22.34 9.70 -8.92
N GLN A 278 -21.93 8.98 -7.87
CA GLN A 278 -22.80 8.04 -7.16
C GLN A 278 -22.48 7.96 -5.67
N TYR A 279 -23.52 8.08 -4.85
CA TYR A 279 -23.46 7.87 -3.41
C TYR A 279 -23.98 6.49 -3.00
N TYR A 280 -23.42 5.96 -1.93
CA TYR A 280 -23.90 4.78 -1.22
C TYR A 280 -24.37 5.18 0.18
N ASP A 281 -25.59 4.78 0.53
CA ASP A 281 -26.17 4.99 1.85
C ASP A 281 -25.70 3.87 2.78
N VAL A 282 -24.85 4.23 3.75
CA VAL A 282 -24.26 3.31 4.71
C VAL A 282 -25.30 2.84 5.70
N VAL A 283 -25.40 1.52 5.88
CA VAL A 283 -26.30 0.91 6.88
C VAL A 283 -25.49 0.29 8.03
N GLU A 284 -26.17 0.00 9.14
CA GLU A 284 -25.56 -0.64 10.30
C GLU A 284 -24.92 -1.99 9.93
N GLY A 285 -23.66 -2.19 10.34
CA GLY A 285 -22.89 -3.40 10.05
C GLY A 285 -22.16 -3.42 8.70
N ASP A 286 -22.24 -2.35 7.91
CA ASP A 286 -21.37 -2.16 6.75
C ASP A 286 -19.91 -1.91 7.18
N THR A 287 -18.98 -2.45 6.42
CA THR A 287 -17.56 -2.09 6.44
C THR A 287 -17.17 -1.62 5.04
N CYS A 288 -16.05 -0.89 4.92
CA CYS A 288 -15.53 -0.55 3.60
C CYS A 288 -15.34 -1.78 2.70
N GLY A 289 -14.85 -2.92 3.23
CA GLY A 289 -14.66 -4.12 2.43
C GLY A 289 -15.95 -4.83 2.06
N ARG A 290 -16.96 -4.85 2.93
CA ARG A 290 -18.31 -5.33 2.58
C ARG A 290 -18.96 -4.49 1.48
N ILE A 291 -18.84 -3.16 1.57
CA ILE A 291 -19.35 -2.24 0.54
C ILE A 291 -18.59 -2.46 -0.77
N ALA A 292 -17.26 -2.54 -0.72
CA ALA A 292 -16.40 -2.81 -1.86
C ALA A 292 -16.80 -4.12 -2.57
N ALA A 293 -16.89 -5.22 -1.81
CA ALA A 293 -17.29 -6.52 -2.33
C ALA A 293 -18.70 -6.50 -2.93
N LYS A 294 -19.66 -5.88 -2.24
CA LYS A 294 -21.07 -5.75 -2.69
C LYS A 294 -21.20 -4.97 -4.00
N LEU A 295 -20.36 -3.95 -4.20
CA LEU A 295 -20.44 -3.04 -5.34
C LEU A 295 -19.45 -3.39 -6.47
N GLY A 296 -18.53 -4.34 -6.25
CA GLY A 296 -17.47 -4.65 -7.19
C GLY A 296 -16.48 -3.50 -7.40
N ILE A 297 -16.32 -2.63 -6.40
CA ILE A 297 -15.32 -1.55 -6.36
C ILE A 297 -14.25 -1.89 -5.34
N SER A 298 -13.08 -1.27 -5.44
CA SER A 298 -12.02 -1.47 -4.46
C SER A 298 -12.24 -0.61 -3.20
N ILE A 299 -11.80 -1.08 -2.03
CA ILE A 299 -11.71 -0.23 -0.81
C ILE A 299 -10.88 1.03 -1.11
N TYR A 300 -9.87 0.87 -1.96
CA TYR A 300 -9.08 1.95 -2.50
C TYR A 300 -9.92 3.06 -3.16
N GLU A 301 -10.85 2.73 -4.04
CA GLU A 301 -11.76 3.68 -4.69
C GLU A 301 -12.66 4.36 -3.67
N ILE A 302 -13.26 3.58 -2.75
CA ILE A 302 -14.08 4.13 -1.66
C ILE A 302 -13.29 5.18 -0.88
N LYS A 303 -12.06 4.88 -0.48
CA LYS A 303 -11.24 5.83 0.29
C LYS A 303 -10.73 7.00 -0.52
N ARG A 304 -10.43 6.78 -1.80
CA ARG A 304 -10.05 7.87 -2.73
C ARG A 304 -11.17 8.89 -2.86
N PHE A 305 -12.42 8.45 -2.86
CA PHE A 305 -13.57 9.34 -2.99
C PHE A 305 -14.08 9.86 -1.63
N ASN A 306 -13.55 9.36 -0.52
CA ASN A 306 -13.92 9.75 0.84
C ASN A 306 -12.68 9.91 1.73
N VAL A 307 -11.92 10.98 1.53
CA VAL A 307 -10.64 11.23 2.22
C VAL A 307 -10.78 11.46 3.73
N GLY A 308 -11.99 11.63 4.23
CA GLY A 308 -12.27 11.71 5.67
C GLY A 308 -12.46 10.35 6.34
N LEU A 309 -12.52 9.25 5.59
CA LEU A 309 -12.46 7.91 6.18
C LEU A 309 -11.02 7.61 6.63
N ASP A 310 -10.90 7.09 7.84
CA ASP A 310 -9.60 6.74 8.44
C ASP A 310 -8.96 5.50 7.77
N ARG A 311 -7.75 5.11 8.20
CA ARG A 311 -7.00 3.98 7.62
C ARG A 311 -7.74 2.63 7.75
N THR A 312 -8.48 2.41 8.81
CA THR A 312 -9.19 1.15 9.06
C THR A 312 -10.65 1.19 8.62
N CYS A 313 -11.12 2.33 8.09
CA CYS A 313 -12.52 2.61 7.85
C CYS A 313 -13.38 2.45 9.12
N SER A 314 -12.77 2.70 10.30
CA SER A 314 -13.44 2.52 11.59
C SER A 314 -14.44 3.65 11.89
N ASN A 315 -14.23 4.81 11.28
CA ASN A 315 -15.12 5.96 11.37
C ASN A 315 -16.24 5.97 10.29
N LEU A 316 -16.59 4.84 9.71
CA LEU A 316 -17.71 4.74 8.78
C LEU A 316 -19.04 4.84 9.53
N TRP A 317 -19.83 5.88 9.26
CA TRP A 317 -21.09 6.14 9.99
C TRP A 317 -22.31 5.57 9.27
N ALA A 318 -23.11 4.77 9.98
CA ALA A 318 -24.45 4.42 9.53
C ALA A 318 -25.31 5.69 9.34
N ASP A 319 -26.33 5.57 8.49
CA ASP A 319 -27.24 6.67 8.13
C ASP A 319 -26.55 7.88 7.47
N HIS A 320 -25.35 7.67 6.91
CA HIS A 320 -24.63 8.66 6.10
C HIS A 320 -24.36 8.14 4.69
N ALA A 321 -24.21 9.07 3.75
CA ALA A 321 -23.84 8.77 2.38
C ALA A 321 -22.31 8.90 2.18
N ILE A 322 -21.69 7.92 1.54
CA ILE A 322 -20.31 7.98 1.07
C ILE A 322 -20.26 8.00 -0.46
N CYS A 323 -19.23 8.60 -1.04
CA CYS A 323 -19.05 8.59 -2.48
C CYS A 323 -18.45 7.26 -2.96
N ILE A 324 -19.08 6.59 -3.92
CA ILE A 324 -18.59 5.31 -4.47
C ILE A 324 -18.17 5.43 -5.94
N SER A 325 -18.44 6.56 -6.58
CA SER A 325 -17.96 6.86 -7.92
C SER A 325 -17.85 8.38 -8.12
N PRO A 326 -16.75 8.88 -8.71
CA PRO A 326 -16.64 10.27 -9.11
C PRO A 326 -17.44 10.51 -10.39
N ILE A 327 -17.62 11.79 -10.73
CA ILE A 327 -18.00 12.21 -12.07
C ILE A 327 -16.79 11.98 -12.97
N GLU A 328 -16.83 10.98 -13.83
CA GLU A 328 -15.85 10.82 -14.91
C GLU A 328 -16.35 11.57 -16.14
N LYS A 329 -15.64 12.64 -16.54
CA LYS A 329 -15.84 13.21 -17.88
C LYS A 329 -15.16 12.26 -18.86
N GLU A 330 -15.88 11.78 -19.88
CA GLU A 330 -15.24 10.99 -20.93
C GLU A 330 -14.04 11.75 -21.50
N PRO A 331 -12.87 11.09 -21.66
CA PRO A 331 -11.69 11.76 -22.16
C PRO A 331 -11.95 12.31 -23.56
N ILE A 332 -11.59 13.58 -23.77
CA ILE A 332 -11.77 14.26 -25.06
C ILE A 332 -10.71 13.75 -26.03
N SER A 333 -11.12 13.27 -27.21
CA SER A 333 -10.22 12.78 -28.24
C SER A 333 -9.27 13.87 -28.74
N THR A 334 -7.96 13.59 -28.74
CA THR A 334 -6.92 14.48 -29.26
C THR A 334 -6.45 14.10 -30.67
N ASP A 335 -6.94 13.00 -31.22
CA ASP A 335 -6.50 12.43 -32.50
C ASP A 335 -7.64 12.11 -33.48
N GLY A 336 -8.88 12.41 -33.09
CA GLY A 336 -10.09 12.20 -33.90
C GLY A 336 -10.69 10.80 -33.79
N ASN A 337 -10.09 9.89 -33.03
CA ASN A 337 -10.69 8.59 -32.73
C ASN A 337 -11.70 8.75 -31.59
N CYS A 338 -12.99 8.46 -31.86
CA CYS A 338 -14.10 8.75 -30.96
C CYS A 338 -15.16 7.64 -30.96
N GLY A 339 -15.84 7.48 -29.83
CA GLY A 339 -16.92 6.50 -29.62
C GLY A 339 -16.51 5.34 -28.72
N GLU A 340 -17.47 4.45 -28.43
CA GLU A 340 -17.33 3.34 -27.48
C GLU A 340 -16.10 2.44 -27.75
N GLY A 341 -15.74 2.24 -29.02
CA GLY A 341 -14.56 1.47 -29.41
C GLY A 341 -13.20 2.12 -29.10
N TYR A 342 -13.20 3.42 -28.75
CA TYR A 342 -12.00 4.21 -28.44
C TYR A 342 -12.03 4.82 -27.03
N GLY A 343 -13.18 4.76 -26.34
CA GLY A 343 -13.33 5.26 -24.96
C GLY A 343 -13.19 6.77 -24.81
N THR A 344 -13.37 7.53 -25.89
CA THR A 344 -13.17 8.99 -25.98
C THR A 344 -14.32 9.69 -26.71
N VAL A 345 -14.57 10.96 -26.38
CA VAL A 345 -15.57 11.79 -27.06
C VAL A 345 -14.93 12.84 -27.98
N CYS A 346 -15.54 13.03 -29.14
CA CYS A 346 -15.21 14.14 -30.05
C CYS A 346 -15.90 15.45 -29.63
N LYS A 347 -16.95 15.38 -28.82
CA LYS A 347 -17.68 16.57 -28.36
C LYS A 347 -16.77 17.38 -27.43
N GLY A 348 -16.39 18.58 -27.87
CA GLY A 348 -15.42 19.42 -27.18
C GLY A 348 -13.97 19.28 -27.66
N SER A 349 -13.69 18.42 -28.65
CA SER A 349 -12.43 18.42 -29.40
C SER A 349 -12.55 19.22 -30.70
N GLU A 350 -11.45 19.39 -31.43
CA GLU A 350 -11.46 19.97 -32.79
C GLU A 350 -12.13 19.07 -33.85
N PHE A 351 -12.43 17.81 -33.49
CA PHE A 351 -12.96 16.78 -34.38
C PHE A 351 -14.48 16.56 -34.23
N GLY A 352 -15.12 17.14 -33.22
CA GLY A 352 -16.56 17.06 -33.01
C GLY A 352 -17.23 18.42 -32.91
N SER A 353 -18.47 18.50 -33.38
CA SER A 353 -19.34 19.69 -33.29
C SER A 353 -20.39 19.53 -32.19
#